data_AF-A0A7C3F214-F1
#
_entry.id   AF-A0A7C3F214-F1
#
_cell.length_a   1.000
_cell.length_b   1.000
_cell.length_c   1.000
_cell.angle_alpha   90.00
_cell.angle_beta   90.00
_cell.angle_gamma   90.00
#
_symmetry.space_group_name_H-M   'P 1'
#
loop_
_entity.id
_entity.type
_entity.pdbx_description
1 polymer ?
#
loop_
_entity_poly.entity_id
_entity_poly.type
_entity_poly.pdbx_seq_one_letter_code
_entity_poly.pdbx_strand_id
1 'polypeptide(L)'
;MTRARTAAWATLVGLLVVCPACATSGEAVPPAKPDAARAEPRLSPEEQAARDLLERYKAEAKVRQEERLQLAAQHLKTGKAHLEMGAWKLAHEHFQKAVALDPSSEEAQQSLKRAAGLLGLKQSGAGLIEDYIGQEKVRVAARRTELDAVLARAKAAYDKGQLVEALELFVRVKASAQYLAPYLDTAQALGEAETMIEKCKAGMDAERRKAQQDLERRAREEAERRRGNDQSLLRERQRALLDQARSLFAERRFEQARKACDEVLRCEPGNAQASALREQAADAARTEAIAHALSSRDAEARRCLDELTACLTVQNEILSISRERLEELRRRKGEPMFDAHLKAPEPWEGRIREALERRVTFDFVETSVPDVISFLANVADVNMVLDGEAVQGGVPPISLRVENMTLGAALNWICKLIGFRFSLRDEAIFLSKPERIPSATVMRIYDITDLTMEIKNFKGRQRALATDSGIGPAGEGSNLRDFFRDDEEEREKPMSGSQMIEFLRHVVGPDGWGTEDGMDRVRQVVGLPAEERPGKGQELLDLVSIVVGGRTFLGVKSRE
;
A
#
# COMPACT_ATOMS: atom_id res chain seq x y z
N MET A 1 -31.84 66.26 2.39
CA MET A 1 -31.91 66.22 0.91
C MET A 1 -32.95 65.16 0.54
N THR A 2 -34.23 65.54 0.46
CA THR A 2 -34.96 65.92 -0.78
C THR A 2 -35.13 64.72 -1.72
N ARG A 3 -36.32 64.09 -1.67
CA ARG A 3 -37.48 64.28 -2.58
C ARG A 3 -37.39 63.32 -3.77
N ALA A 4 -38.26 62.31 -3.84
CA ALA A 4 -39.63 62.38 -4.39
C ALA A 4 -39.59 62.48 -5.92
N ARG A 5 -40.27 61.61 -6.66
CA ARG A 5 -41.65 61.76 -7.19
C ARG A 5 -41.73 60.84 -8.43
N THR A 6 -42.84 60.29 -8.96
CA THR A 6 -44.29 60.31 -8.70
C THR A 6 -44.97 59.53 -9.84
N ALA A 7 -46.11 58.92 -9.52
CA ALA A 7 -47.39 58.95 -10.26
C ALA A 7 -47.53 58.24 -11.63
N ALA A 8 -48.73 57.85 -12.09
CA ALA A 8 -50.08 57.63 -11.54
C ALA A 8 -50.99 57.32 -12.75
N TRP A 9 -52.15 56.69 -12.50
CA TRP A 9 -53.52 56.94 -13.05
C TRP A 9 -54.32 55.63 -12.84
N ALA A 10 -55.35 55.51 -11.98
CA ALA A 10 -56.60 56.27 -11.76
C ALA A 10 -57.57 56.08 -12.96
N THR A 11 -58.86 55.67 -12.83
CA THR A 11 -59.99 56.19 -12.03
C THR A 11 -61.27 55.29 -12.22
N LEU A 12 -62.02 54.88 -11.17
CA LEU A 12 -63.38 55.34 -10.68
C LEU A 12 -64.60 54.82 -11.50
N VAL A 13 -65.79 54.43 -10.98
CA VAL A 13 -66.74 54.97 -9.96
C VAL A 13 -67.72 53.82 -9.53
N GLY A 14 -67.99 53.54 -8.24
CA GLY A 14 -69.20 53.94 -7.44
C GLY A 14 -70.36 52.90 -7.56
N LEU A 15 -71.28 52.64 -6.62
CA LEU A 15 -71.69 53.23 -5.35
C LEU A 15 -72.78 52.31 -4.72
N LEU A 16 -72.84 52.22 -3.37
CA LEU A 16 -74.03 52.12 -2.49
C LEU A 16 -74.79 50.80 -2.15
N VAL A 17 -74.91 50.61 -0.82
CA VAL A 17 -75.99 50.05 0.06
C VAL A 17 -75.92 48.60 0.57
N VAL A 18 -76.03 48.55 1.90
CA VAL A 18 -76.12 47.47 2.89
C VAL A 18 -77.59 47.27 3.29
N CYS A 19 -78.07 46.01 3.46
CA CYS A 19 -78.76 45.49 4.69
C CYS A 19 -79.59 44.21 4.44
N PRO A 20 -79.90 43.44 5.52
CA PRO A 20 -80.49 42.09 5.52
C PRO A 20 -81.96 42.02 6.04
N ALA A 21 -82.53 40.81 6.03
CA ALA A 21 -83.53 40.23 6.94
C ALA A 21 -84.97 40.83 7.12
N CYS A 22 -85.88 39.88 7.39
CA CYS A 22 -87.21 39.95 8.03
C CYS A 22 -88.47 40.41 7.26
N ALA A 23 -89.32 39.42 6.98
CA ALA A 23 -90.76 39.32 7.23
C ALA A 23 -91.66 40.57 7.20
N THR A 24 -92.74 40.53 6.41
CA THR A 24 -94.16 40.39 6.85
C THR A 24 -95.15 40.90 5.79
N SER A 25 -96.35 40.30 5.83
CA SER A 25 -97.66 40.75 5.30
C SER A 25 -97.84 40.93 3.79
N GLY A 26 -98.87 40.24 3.28
CA GLY A 26 -99.30 40.32 1.90
C GLY A 26 -100.32 41.41 1.61
N GLU A 27 -100.63 41.56 0.34
CA GLU A 27 -101.91 42.06 -0.16
C GLU A 27 -102.10 41.61 -1.61
N ALA A 28 -103.36 41.51 -2.03
CA ALA A 28 -103.84 40.72 -3.14
C ALA A 28 -104.09 41.51 -4.44
N VAL A 29 -104.50 40.77 -5.49
CA VAL A 29 -105.33 41.17 -6.68
C VAL A 29 -104.55 41.56 -7.97
N PRO A 30 -104.92 41.16 -9.22
CA PRO A 30 -105.70 40.01 -9.73
C PRO A 30 -105.08 39.39 -11.06
N PRO A 31 -105.81 38.82 -12.06
CA PRO A 31 -105.47 37.51 -12.62
C PRO A 31 -105.03 37.55 -14.11
N ALA A 32 -104.39 36.47 -14.56
CA ALA A 32 -104.18 36.21 -15.98
C ALA A 32 -105.50 35.76 -16.65
N LYS A 33 -105.90 36.46 -17.72
CA LYS A 33 -106.80 35.91 -18.75
C LYS A 33 -106.10 34.76 -19.47
N PRO A 34 -106.85 33.74 -19.91
CA PRO A 34 -106.90 33.54 -21.35
C PRO A 34 -108.32 33.30 -21.88
N ASP A 35 -108.37 33.36 -23.20
CA ASP A 35 -109.50 33.62 -24.05
C ASP A 35 -110.56 32.53 -24.21
N ALA A 36 -111.65 33.00 -24.82
CA ALA A 36 -112.51 32.28 -25.75
C ALA A 36 -113.47 31.25 -25.14
N ALA A 37 -114.62 31.78 -24.75
CA ALA A 37 -115.90 31.11 -24.75
C ALA A 37 -116.10 30.29 -26.04
N ARG A 38 -116.03 28.97 -25.91
CA ARG A 38 -116.73 28.04 -26.80
C ARG A 38 -118.12 27.87 -26.20
N ALA A 39 -119.13 28.39 -26.89
CA ALA A 39 -120.52 28.38 -26.46
C ALA A 39 -121.00 26.96 -26.12
N GLU A 40 -121.27 26.71 -24.83
CA GLU A 40 -122.04 25.55 -24.38
C GLU A 40 -123.52 25.76 -24.77
N PRO A 41 -124.24 24.70 -25.20
CA PRO A 41 -125.64 24.83 -25.60
C PRO A 41 -126.48 25.33 -24.41
N ARG A 42 -127.48 26.19 -24.67
CA ARG A 42 -128.43 26.66 -23.66
C ARG A 42 -129.24 25.46 -23.15
N LEU A 43 -128.73 24.82 -22.11
CA LEU A 43 -129.35 23.69 -21.43
C LEU A 43 -130.56 24.17 -20.63
N SER A 44 -131.62 23.37 -20.71
CA SER A 44 -132.93 23.61 -20.09
C SER A 44 -132.84 23.77 -18.57
N PRO A 45 -133.82 24.44 -17.92
CA PRO A 45 -133.81 24.65 -16.47
C PRO A 45 -133.66 23.35 -15.65
N GLU A 46 -134.13 22.21 -16.19
CA GLU A 46 -133.99 20.88 -15.58
C GLU A 46 -132.54 20.33 -15.66
N GLU A 47 -131.83 20.60 -16.75
CA GLU A 47 -130.42 20.21 -16.94
C GLU A 47 -129.45 21.06 -16.10
N GLN A 48 -129.81 22.32 -15.80
CA GLN A 48 -129.07 23.17 -14.87
C GLN A 48 -129.21 22.66 -13.43
N ALA A 49 -130.43 22.30 -13.01
CA ALA A 49 -130.67 21.67 -11.71
C ALA A 49 -129.96 20.30 -11.60
N ALA A 50 -129.91 19.51 -12.67
CA ALA A 50 -129.16 18.25 -12.71
C ALA A 50 -127.64 18.46 -12.62
N ARG A 51 -127.10 19.52 -13.26
CA ARG A 51 -125.68 19.92 -13.13
C ARG A 51 -125.36 20.38 -11.71
N ASP A 52 -126.23 21.18 -11.08
CA ASP A 52 -126.03 21.64 -9.70
C ASP A 52 -126.09 20.47 -8.69
N LEU A 53 -126.99 19.51 -8.90
CA LEU A 53 -127.01 18.27 -8.11
C LEU A 53 -125.75 17.43 -8.33
N LEU A 54 -125.28 17.28 -9.58
CA LEU A 54 -124.04 16.58 -9.88
C LEU A 54 -122.82 17.29 -9.27
N GLU A 55 -122.76 18.61 -9.28
CA GLU A 55 -121.68 19.37 -8.63
C GLU A 55 -121.74 19.24 -7.10
N ARG A 56 -122.94 19.21 -6.49
CA ARG A 56 -123.09 18.88 -5.06
C ARG A 56 -122.63 17.46 -4.75
N TYR A 57 -123.01 16.46 -5.57
CA TYR A 57 -122.55 15.08 -5.40
C TYR A 57 -121.03 14.95 -5.57
N LYS A 58 -120.43 15.68 -6.52
CA LYS A 58 -118.97 15.71 -6.69
C LYS A 58 -118.29 16.40 -5.51
N ALA A 59 -118.85 17.48 -4.99
CA ALA A 59 -118.34 18.15 -3.79
C ALA A 59 -118.43 17.22 -2.57
N GLU A 60 -119.55 16.55 -2.36
CA GLU A 60 -119.74 15.55 -1.30
C GLU A 60 -118.83 14.32 -1.47
N ALA A 61 -118.52 13.91 -2.70
CA ALA A 61 -117.60 12.83 -2.98
C ALA A 61 -116.13 13.23 -2.70
N LYS A 62 -115.76 14.48 -3.02
CA LYS A 62 -114.43 15.05 -2.70
C LYS A 62 -114.24 15.17 -1.19
N VAL A 63 -115.22 15.72 -0.47
CA VAL A 63 -115.19 15.79 1.00
C VAL A 63 -115.03 14.39 1.61
N ARG A 64 -115.77 13.39 1.12
CA ARG A 64 -115.61 11.99 1.56
C ARG A 64 -114.24 11.38 1.23
N GLN A 65 -113.61 11.75 0.12
CA GLN A 65 -112.25 11.32 -0.22
C GLN A 65 -111.21 11.99 0.69
N GLU A 66 -111.36 13.28 0.95
CA GLU A 66 -110.49 14.04 1.87
C GLU A 66 -110.58 13.50 3.30
N GLU A 67 -111.80 13.21 3.79
CA GLU A 67 -112.00 12.56 5.09
C GLU A 67 -111.31 11.19 5.17
N ARG A 68 -111.41 10.37 4.12
CA ARG A 68 -110.71 9.06 4.05
C ARG A 68 -109.19 9.21 4.09
N LEU A 69 -108.63 10.18 3.35
CA LEU A 69 -107.19 10.46 3.34
C LEU A 69 -106.72 10.98 4.70
N GLN A 70 -107.51 11.83 5.35
CA GLN A 70 -107.21 12.32 6.70
C GLN A 70 -107.22 11.18 7.72
N LEU A 71 -108.21 10.27 7.66
CA LEU A 71 -108.27 9.08 8.52
C LEU A 71 -107.10 8.11 8.25
N ALA A 72 -106.73 7.91 6.99
CA ALA A 72 -105.54 7.12 6.62
C ALA A 72 -104.26 7.74 7.19
N ALA A 73 -104.11 9.07 7.11
CA ALA A 73 -102.97 9.80 7.67
C ALA A 73 -102.93 9.74 9.21
N GLN A 74 -104.09 9.78 9.87
CA GLN A 74 -104.18 9.57 11.33
C GLN A 74 -103.72 8.17 11.71
N HIS A 75 -104.21 7.13 11.03
CA HIS A 75 -103.79 5.74 11.27
C HIS A 75 -102.30 5.51 10.95
N LEU A 76 -101.74 6.21 9.96
CA LEU A 76 -100.30 6.21 9.70
C LEU A 76 -99.51 6.79 10.87
N LYS A 77 -99.95 7.93 11.42
CA LYS A 77 -99.30 8.56 12.57
C LYS A 77 -99.39 7.69 13.82
N THR A 78 -100.56 7.12 14.12
CA THR A 78 -100.72 6.23 15.27
C THR A 78 -99.93 4.94 15.10
N GLY A 79 -99.90 4.37 13.90
CA GLY A 79 -99.07 3.22 13.57
C GLY A 79 -97.58 3.50 13.77
N LYS A 80 -97.09 4.67 13.34
CA LYS A 80 -95.69 5.11 13.55
C LYS A 80 -95.38 5.25 15.05
N ALA A 81 -96.27 5.84 15.83
CA ALA A 81 -96.12 5.92 17.29
C ALA A 81 -96.07 4.54 17.96
N HIS A 82 -96.91 3.58 17.54
CA HIS A 82 -96.88 2.22 18.07
C HIS A 82 -95.63 1.42 17.66
N LEU A 83 -95.02 1.73 16.51
CA LEU A 83 -93.70 1.20 16.16
C LEU A 83 -92.62 1.71 17.12
N GLU A 84 -92.62 3.00 17.42
CA GLU A 84 -91.64 3.59 18.35
C GLU A 84 -91.76 3.01 19.76
N MET A 85 -92.99 2.70 20.20
CA MET A 85 -93.27 2.03 21.47
C MET A 85 -92.99 0.51 21.48
N GLY A 86 -92.62 -0.07 20.34
CA GLY A 86 -92.39 -1.51 20.22
C GLY A 86 -93.65 -2.39 20.22
N ALA A 87 -94.84 -1.79 20.09
CA ALA A 87 -96.11 -2.50 20.02
C ALA A 87 -96.43 -2.94 18.59
N TRP A 88 -95.62 -3.88 18.06
CA TRP A 88 -95.61 -4.26 16.64
C TRP A 88 -96.95 -4.77 16.11
N LYS A 89 -97.72 -5.51 16.92
CA LYS A 89 -99.03 -6.07 16.55
C LYS A 89 -100.05 -4.95 16.27
N LEU A 90 -100.16 -4.00 17.21
CA LEU A 90 -101.05 -2.86 17.10
C LEU A 90 -100.63 -1.93 15.96
N ALA A 91 -99.32 -1.71 15.80
CA ALA A 91 -98.78 -0.94 14.69
C ALA A 91 -99.18 -1.57 13.34
N HIS A 92 -99.07 -2.89 13.20
CA HIS A 92 -99.45 -3.59 11.98
C HIS A 92 -100.94 -3.48 11.67
N GLU A 93 -101.83 -3.61 12.66
CA GLU A 93 -103.28 -3.41 12.48
C GLU A 93 -103.61 -1.97 12.03
N HIS A 94 -102.95 -0.97 12.61
CA HIS A 94 -103.14 0.43 12.21
C HIS A 94 -102.63 0.71 10.80
N PHE A 95 -101.51 0.11 10.38
CA PHE A 95 -101.03 0.23 9.01
C PHE A 95 -101.90 -0.54 8.01
N GLN A 96 -102.45 -1.70 8.37
CA GLN A 96 -103.43 -2.40 7.53
C GLN A 96 -104.68 -1.54 7.30
N LYS A 97 -105.20 -0.91 8.37
CA LYS A 97 -106.32 0.04 8.27
C LYS A 97 -105.96 1.25 7.40
N ALA A 98 -104.74 1.77 7.50
CA ALA A 98 -104.27 2.88 6.66
C ALA A 98 -104.18 2.49 5.17
N VAL A 99 -103.62 1.32 4.84
CA VAL A 99 -103.54 0.81 3.46
C VAL A 99 -104.92 0.46 2.89
N ALA A 100 -105.86 0.01 3.74
CA ALA A 100 -107.24 -0.26 3.31
C ALA A 100 -108.02 1.03 2.97
N LEU A 101 -107.73 2.15 3.66
CA LEU A 101 -108.33 3.45 3.40
C LEU A 101 -107.65 4.19 2.23
N ASP A 102 -106.33 4.03 2.10
CA ASP A 102 -105.53 4.56 0.99
C ASP A 102 -104.54 3.52 0.44
N PRO A 103 -104.94 2.75 -0.59
CA PRO A 103 -104.07 1.79 -1.25
C PRO A 103 -102.92 2.43 -2.04
N SER A 104 -102.97 3.74 -2.33
CA SER A 104 -101.99 4.45 -3.15
C SER A 104 -100.77 4.95 -2.37
N SER A 105 -100.85 4.97 -1.03
CA SER A 105 -99.76 5.46 -0.18
C SER A 105 -98.57 4.51 -0.13
N GLU A 106 -97.46 4.90 -0.74
CA GLU A 106 -96.19 4.17 -0.65
C GLU A 106 -95.65 4.08 0.78
N GLU A 107 -95.80 5.16 1.57
CA GLU A 107 -95.36 5.18 2.96
C GLU A 107 -96.10 4.15 3.82
N ALA A 108 -97.42 4.02 3.64
CA ALA A 108 -98.24 3.06 4.37
C ALA A 108 -97.90 1.62 4.00
N GLN A 109 -97.63 1.35 2.72
CA GLN A 109 -97.19 0.04 2.28
C GLN A 109 -95.80 -0.31 2.81
N GLN A 110 -94.85 0.64 2.84
CA GLN A 110 -93.52 0.42 3.40
C GLN A 110 -93.57 0.21 4.92
N SER A 111 -94.36 0.99 5.65
CA SER A 111 -94.50 0.84 7.10
C SER A 111 -95.22 -0.45 7.48
N LEU A 112 -96.21 -0.89 6.69
CA LEU A 112 -96.85 -2.20 6.83
C LEU A 112 -95.84 -3.33 6.59
N LYS A 113 -95.03 -3.24 5.52
CA LYS A 113 -93.95 -4.20 5.24
C LYS A 113 -92.94 -4.27 6.39
N ARG A 114 -92.53 -3.12 6.94
CA ARG A 114 -91.64 -3.04 8.11
C ARG A 114 -92.26 -3.68 9.35
N ALA A 115 -93.51 -3.34 9.68
CA ALA A 115 -94.23 -3.91 10.81
C ALA A 115 -94.45 -5.43 10.68
N ALA A 116 -94.75 -5.90 9.46
CA ALA A 116 -94.88 -7.32 9.15
C ALA A 116 -93.54 -8.08 9.30
N GLY A 117 -92.44 -7.46 8.87
CA GLY A 117 -91.08 -7.99 9.07
C GLY A 117 -90.71 -8.14 10.55
N LEU A 118 -91.06 -7.15 11.39
CA LEU A 118 -90.82 -7.19 12.84
C LEU A 118 -91.71 -8.20 13.57
N LEU A 119 -92.92 -8.48 13.07
CA LEU A 119 -93.82 -9.51 13.60
C LEU A 119 -93.49 -10.94 13.15
N GLY A 120 -92.53 -11.11 12.24
CA GLY A 120 -92.19 -12.42 11.67
C GLY A 120 -93.31 -13.05 10.82
N LEU A 121 -94.36 -12.30 10.49
CA LEU A 121 -95.47 -12.78 9.64
C LEU A 121 -95.11 -12.57 8.16
N LYS A 122 -94.30 -13.51 7.67
CA LYS A 122 -93.86 -13.81 6.29
C LYS A 122 -93.02 -12.75 5.55
N GLN A 123 -91.73 -13.06 5.41
CA GLN A 123 -91.17 -13.45 4.11
C GLN A 123 -90.22 -14.65 4.26
N SER A 124 -90.34 -15.58 3.33
CA SER A 124 -89.69 -16.89 3.24
C SER A 124 -88.18 -16.86 3.38
N GLY A 125 -87.56 -17.96 3.82
CA GLY A 125 -86.10 -18.15 3.83
C GLY A 125 -85.38 -17.93 2.49
N ALA A 126 -86.12 -17.70 1.39
CA ALA A 126 -85.60 -17.24 0.11
C ALA A 126 -84.92 -15.84 0.18
N GLY A 127 -85.41 -14.91 1.00
CA GLY A 127 -84.83 -13.56 1.11
C GLY A 127 -83.45 -13.54 1.77
N LEU A 128 -83.24 -14.34 2.83
CA LEU A 128 -81.93 -14.49 3.48
C LEU A 128 -80.90 -15.13 2.54
N ILE A 129 -81.32 -16.04 1.66
CA ILE A 129 -80.45 -16.68 0.68
C ILE A 129 -80.08 -15.69 -0.44
N GLU A 130 -81.02 -14.88 -0.93
CA GLU A 130 -80.74 -13.81 -1.90
C GLU A 130 -79.82 -12.74 -1.32
N ASP A 131 -80.01 -12.33 -0.07
CA ASP A 131 -79.14 -11.38 0.62
C ASP A 131 -77.72 -11.96 0.80
N TYR A 132 -77.61 -13.24 1.16
CA TYR A 132 -76.32 -13.92 1.30
C TYR A 132 -75.58 -14.05 -0.05
N ILE A 133 -76.28 -14.44 -1.12
CA ILE A 133 -75.71 -14.49 -2.48
C ILE A 133 -75.31 -13.08 -2.94
N GLY A 134 -76.09 -12.06 -2.59
CA GLY A 134 -75.76 -10.65 -2.85
C GLY A 134 -74.47 -10.23 -2.14
N GLN A 135 -74.32 -10.56 -0.86
CA GLN A 135 -73.13 -10.26 -0.07
C GLN A 135 -71.88 -10.97 -0.61
N GLU A 136 -71.98 -12.25 -0.99
CA GLU A 136 -70.89 -13.01 -1.60
C GLU A 136 -70.45 -12.38 -2.93
N LYS A 137 -71.40 -11.97 -3.80
CA LYS A 137 -71.07 -11.27 -5.05
C LYS A 137 -70.35 -9.94 -4.81
N VAL A 138 -70.79 -9.17 -3.81
CA VAL A 138 -70.14 -7.90 -3.45
C VAL A 138 -68.72 -8.13 -2.93
N ARG A 139 -68.50 -9.18 -2.11
CA ARG A 139 -67.15 -9.54 -1.63
C ARG A 139 -66.22 -9.95 -2.76
N VAL A 140 -66.71 -10.78 -3.69
CA VAL A 140 -65.93 -11.20 -4.86
C VAL A 140 -65.60 -10.01 -5.77
N ALA A 141 -66.56 -9.10 -5.99
CA ALA A 141 -66.34 -7.86 -6.72
C ALA A 141 -65.31 -6.94 -6.02
N ALA A 142 -65.40 -6.79 -4.70
CA ALA A 142 -64.45 -6.00 -3.92
C ALA A 142 -63.01 -6.54 -4.06
N ARG A 143 -62.83 -7.86 -3.93
CA ARG A 143 -61.51 -8.51 -4.11
C ARG A 143 -60.96 -8.32 -5.52
N ARG A 144 -61.81 -8.34 -6.54
CA ARG A 144 -61.41 -8.02 -7.92
C ARG A 144 -60.92 -6.58 -8.04
N THR A 145 -61.66 -5.61 -7.49
CA THR A 145 -61.27 -4.20 -7.53
C THR A 145 -59.98 -3.92 -6.76
N GLU A 146 -59.74 -4.62 -5.64
CA GLU A 146 -58.49 -4.52 -4.89
C GLU A 146 -57.30 -5.02 -5.70
N LEU A 147 -57.46 -6.19 -6.35
CA LEU A 147 -56.42 -6.76 -7.21
C LEU A 147 -56.11 -5.82 -8.39
N ASP A 148 -57.14 -5.32 -9.07
CA ASP A 148 -57.00 -4.38 -10.18
C ASP A 148 -56.35 -3.05 -9.73
N ALA A 149 -56.68 -2.57 -8.53
CA ALA A 149 -56.06 -1.38 -7.94
C ALA A 149 -54.56 -1.59 -7.64
N VAL A 150 -54.17 -2.74 -7.11
CA VAL A 150 -52.74 -3.06 -6.88
C VAL A 150 -52.00 -3.21 -8.21
N LEU A 151 -52.64 -3.83 -9.21
CA LEU A 151 -52.08 -3.98 -10.55
C LEU A 151 -51.88 -2.62 -11.24
N ALA A 152 -52.86 -1.70 -11.12
CA ALA A 152 -52.72 -0.34 -11.62
C ALA A 152 -51.60 0.45 -10.92
N ARG A 153 -51.44 0.27 -9.60
CA ARG A 153 -50.32 0.87 -8.85
C ARG A 153 -48.96 0.32 -9.31
N ALA A 154 -48.88 -1.00 -9.55
CA ALA A 154 -47.66 -1.64 -10.05
C ALA A 154 -47.27 -1.10 -11.44
N LYS A 155 -48.24 -0.94 -12.36
CA LYS A 155 -48.04 -0.32 -13.67
C LYS A 155 -47.56 1.14 -13.54
N ALA A 156 -48.18 1.93 -12.68
CA ALA A 156 -47.76 3.31 -12.44
C ALA A 156 -46.34 3.42 -11.86
N ALA A 157 -45.93 2.50 -10.98
CA ALA A 157 -44.55 2.44 -10.46
C ALA A 157 -43.54 2.06 -11.56
N TYR A 158 -43.93 1.17 -12.47
CA TYR A 158 -43.13 0.81 -13.64
C TYR A 158 -42.94 1.99 -14.61
N ASP A 159 -44.02 2.72 -14.91
CA ASP A 159 -43.97 3.89 -15.80
C ASP A 159 -43.12 5.03 -15.22
N LYS A 160 -43.03 5.12 -13.89
CA LYS A 160 -42.14 6.05 -13.18
C LYS A 160 -40.66 5.60 -13.18
N GLY A 161 -40.35 4.41 -13.68
CA GLY A 161 -39.00 3.84 -13.68
C GLY A 161 -38.56 3.27 -12.31
N GLN A 162 -39.46 3.14 -11.34
CA GLN A 162 -39.15 2.56 -10.04
C GLN A 162 -39.21 1.03 -10.11
N LEU A 163 -38.23 0.42 -10.80
CA LEU A 163 -38.25 -1.01 -11.15
C LEU A 163 -38.32 -1.95 -9.93
N VAL A 164 -37.71 -1.57 -8.81
CA VAL A 164 -37.71 -2.38 -7.57
C VAL A 164 -39.09 -2.38 -6.92
N GLU A 165 -39.69 -1.19 -6.74
CA GLU A 165 -41.03 -1.04 -6.16
C GLU A 165 -42.10 -1.68 -7.06
N ALA A 166 -41.96 -1.52 -8.39
CA ALA A 166 -42.82 -2.17 -9.36
C ALA A 166 -42.74 -3.70 -9.27
N LEU A 167 -41.53 -4.27 -9.16
CA LEU A 167 -41.32 -5.71 -9.03
C LEU A 167 -42.03 -6.27 -7.79
N GLU A 168 -41.86 -5.63 -6.63
CA GLU A 168 -42.51 -6.04 -5.38
C GLU A 168 -44.04 -6.04 -5.50
N LEU A 169 -44.60 -4.98 -6.09
CA LEU A 169 -46.03 -4.88 -6.33
C LEU A 169 -46.53 -5.94 -7.31
N PHE A 170 -45.82 -6.22 -8.41
CA PHE A 170 -46.21 -7.29 -9.35
C PHE A 170 -46.11 -8.69 -8.72
N VAL A 171 -45.11 -8.94 -7.88
CA VAL A 171 -45.01 -10.20 -7.11
C VAL A 171 -46.18 -10.32 -6.14
N ARG A 172 -46.58 -9.22 -5.48
CA ARG A 172 -47.77 -9.18 -4.62
C ARG A 172 -49.06 -9.43 -5.40
N VAL A 173 -49.21 -8.84 -6.60
CA VAL A 173 -50.33 -9.10 -7.50
C VAL A 173 -50.37 -10.58 -7.87
N LYS A 174 -49.24 -11.18 -8.29
CA LYS A 174 -49.14 -12.61 -8.61
C LYS A 174 -49.56 -13.48 -7.43
N ALA A 175 -49.05 -13.21 -6.22
CA ALA A 175 -49.42 -13.96 -5.02
C ALA A 175 -50.91 -13.82 -4.67
N SER A 176 -51.46 -12.60 -4.75
CA SER A 176 -52.89 -12.34 -4.49
C SER A 176 -53.80 -12.99 -5.55
N ALA A 177 -53.38 -13.00 -6.81
CA ALA A 177 -54.10 -13.59 -7.93
C ALA A 177 -54.09 -15.13 -7.88
N GLN A 178 -53.00 -15.75 -7.42
CA GLN A 178 -52.94 -17.19 -7.17
C GLN A 178 -53.84 -17.61 -6.01
N TYR A 179 -53.87 -16.83 -4.93
CA TYR A 179 -54.76 -17.09 -3.79
C TYR A 179 -56.25 -16.97 -4.17
N LEU A 180 -56.59 -16.04 -5.07
CA LEU A 180 -57.97 -15.79 -5.50
C LEU A 180 -58.43 -16.67 -6.67
N ALA A 181 -57.53 -17.44 -7.30
CA ALA A 181 -57.82 -18.26 -8.47
C ALA A 181 -59.01 -19.26 -8.32
N PRO A 182 -59.27 -19.86 -7.14
CA PRO A 182 -60.45 -20.73 -6.97
C PRO A 182 -61.79 -19.99 -7.00
N TYR A 183 -61.78 -18.66 -6.81
CA TYR A 183 -62.98 -17.83 -6.64
C TYR A 183 -63.22 -16.85 -7.79
N LEU A 184 -62.19 -16.53 -8.57
CA LEU A 184 -62.19 -15.51 -9.62
C LEU A 184 -61.37 -15.98 -10.83
N ASP A 185 -61.78 -15.55 -12.03
CA ASP A 185 -60.96 -15.69 -13.23
C ASP A 185 -59.81 -14.67 -13.18
N THR A 186 -58.65 -15.12 -12.71
CA THR A 186 -57.42 -14.31 -12.53
C THR A 186 -56.36 -14.57 -13.60
N ALA A 187 -56.67 -15.35 -14.65
CA ALA A 187 -55.69 -15.80 -15.64
C ALA A 187 -55.01 -14.63 -16.37
N GLN A 188 -55.77 -13.59 -16.73
CA GLN A 188 -55.25 -12.40 -17.41
C GLN A 188 -54.30 -11.60 -16.51
N ALA A 189 -54.69 -11.35 -15.26
CA ALA A 189 -53.86 -10.62 -14.31
C ALA A 189 -52.56 -11.36 -13.95
N LEU A 190 -52.57 -12.70 -13.93
CA LEU A 190 -51.38 -13.52 -13.74
C LEU A 190 -50.40 -13.39 -14.90
N GLY A 191 -50.88 -13.54 -16.14
CA GLY A 191 -50.03 -13.40 -17.34
C GLY A 191 -49.43 -11.99 -17.46
N GLU A 192 -50.23 -10.96 -17.17
CA GLU A 192 -49.72 -9.58 -17.13
C GLU A 192 -48.67 -9.38 -16.04
N ALA A 193 -48.91 -9.86 -14.82
CA ALA A 193 -47.94 -9.73 -13.73
C ALA A 193 -46.63 -10.46 -14.04
N GLU A 194 -46.68 -11.66 -14.62
CA GLU A 194 -45.48 -12.44 -14.98
C GLU A 194 -44.65 -11.75 -16.06
N THR A 195 -45.27 -11.31 -17.15
CA THR A 195 -44.55 -10.57 -18.22
C THR A 195 -43.94 -9.27 -17.70
N MET A 196 -44.62 -8.57 -16.79
CA MET A 196 -44.09 -7.35 -16.19
C MET A 196 -42.96 -7.63 -15.18
N ILE A 197 -43.01 -8.74 -14.43
CA ILE A 197 -41.91 -9.19 -13.56
C ILE A 197 -40.65 -9.45 -14.39
N GLU A 198 -40.78 -10.14 -15.52
CA GLU A 198 -39.65 -10.41 -16.42
C GLU A 198 -39.06 -9.12 -16.99
N LYS A 199 -39.90 -8.18 -17.43
CA LYS A 199 -39.45 -6.85 -17.89
C LYS A 199 -38.74 -6.05 -16.79
N CYS A 200 -39.25 -6.07 -15.55
CA CYS A 200 -38.59 -5.40 -14.43
C CYS A 200 -37.21 -6.00 -14.15
N LYS A 201 -37.12 -7.34 -14.11
CA LYS A 201 -35.84 -8.04 -13.92
C LYS A 201 -34.83 -7.73 -15.03
N ALA A 202 -35.27 -7.79 -16.29
CA ALA A 202 -34.43 -7.46 -17.45
C ALA A 202 -33.95 -5.99 -17.42
N GLY A 203 -34.81 -5.06 -16.99
CA GLY A 203 -34.45 -3.65 -16.79
C GLY A 203 -33.36 -3.47 -15.75
N MET A 204 -33.50 -4.11 -14.57
CA MET A 204 -32.51 -4.05 -13.50
C MET A 204 -31.16 -4.67 -13.91
N ASP A 205 -31.19 -5.80 -14.62
CA ASP A 205 -29.97 -6.44 -15.11
C ASP A 205 -29.27 -5.58 -16.17
N ALA A 206 -30.03 -4.87 -17.01
CA ALA A 206 -29.48 -3.91 -17.97
C ALA A 206 -28.82 -2.71 -17.26
N GLU A 207 -29.43 -2.16 -16.21
CA GLU A 207 -28.84 -1.10 -15.39
C GLU A 207 -27.58 -1.56 -14.68
N ARG A 208 -27.59 -2.76 -14.10
CA ARG A 208 -26.40 -3.37 -13.47
C ARG A 208 -25.27 -3.58 -14.48
N ARG A 209 -25.58 -4.07 -15.69
CA ARG A 209 -24.58 -4.24 -16.76
C ARG A 209 -24.00 -2.90 -17.20
N LYS A 210 -24.83 -1.85 -17.37
CA LYS A 210 -24.35 -0.51 -17.69
C LYS A 210 -23.45 0.05 -16.57
N ALA A 211 -23.87 -0.08 -15.31
CA ALA A 211 -23.08 0.36 -14.17
C ALA A 211 -21.73 -0.38 -14.07
N GLN A 212 -21.73 -1.70 -14.30
CA GLN A 212 -20.49 -2.50 -14.36
C GLN A 212 -19.59 -2.05 -15.51
N GLN A 213 -20.15 -1.85 -16.71
CA GLN A 213 -19.41 -1.36 -17.88
C GLN A 213 -18.83 0.03 -17.66
N ASP A 214 -19.56 0.92 -17.00
CA ASP A 214 -19.08 2.28 -16.68
C ASP A 214 -17.95 2.25 -15.64
N LEU A 215 -18.06 1.40 -14.61
CA LEU A 215 -16.98 1.18 -13.64
C LEU A 215 -15.74 0.58 -14.30
N GLU A 216 -15.92 -0.43 -15.16
CA GLU A 216 -14.83 -1.02 -15.92
C GLU A 216 -14.18 0.00 -16.86
N ARG A 217 -14.98 0.83 -17.54
CA ARG A 217 -14.48 1.89 -18.42
C ARG A 217 -13.64 2.90 -17.64
N ARG A 218 -14.15 3.39 -16.50
CA ARG A 218 -13.41 4.31 -15.61
C ARG A 218 -12.13 3.66 -15.09
N ALA A 219 -12.16 2.39 -14.69
CA ALA A 219 -10.99 1.66 -14.23
C ALA A 219 -9.94 1.49 -15.34
N ARG A 220 -10.36 1.23 -16.58
CA ARG A 220 -9.48 1.14 -17.75
C ARG A 220 -8.85 2.49 -18.08
N GLU A 221 -9.64 3.56 -18.14
CA GLU A 221 -9.16 4.93 -18.38
C GLU A 221 -8.14 5.36 -17.32
N GLU A 222 -8.39 5.05 -16.04
CA GLU A 222 -7.43 5.29 -14.97
C GLU A 222 -6.15 4.47 -15.11
N ALA A 223 -6.27 3.18 -15.46
CA ALA A 223 -5.12 2.32 -15.67
C ALA A 223 -4.27 2.78 -16.87
N GLU A 224 -4.90 3.20 -17.97
CA GLU A 224 -4.23 3.77 -19.13
C GLU A 224 -3.55 5.09 -18.79
N ARG A 225 -4.21 5.97 -18.04
CA ARG A 225 -3.61 7.23 -17.57
C ARG A 225 -2.40 6.99 -16.67
N ARG A 226 -2.49 6.04 -15.75
CA ARG A 226 -1.36 5.65 -14.89
C ARG A 226 -0.21 5.08 -15.72
N ARG A 227 -0.48 4.14 -16.63
CA ARG A 227 0.52 3.58 -17.56
C ARG A 227 1.17 4.66 -18.42
N GLY A 228 0.40 5.61 -18.94
CA GLY A 228 0.91 6.73 -19.73
C GLY A 228 1.82 7.66 -18.93
N ASN A 229 1.44 7.97 -17.69
CA ASN A 229 2.27 8.75 -16.76
C ASN A 229 3.58 8.00 -16.43
N ASP A 230 3.50 6.70 -16.13
CA ASP A 230 4.66 5.86 -15.82
C ASP A 230 5.64 5.81 -16.99
N GLN A 231 5.13 5.61 -18.22
CA GLN A 231 5.95 5.65 -19.44
C GLN A 231 6.60 7.01 -19.67
N SER A 232 5.88 8.10 -19.35
CA SER A 232 6.40 9.46 -19.50
C SER A 232 7.53 9.73 -18.50
N LEU A 233 7.34 9.37 -17.23
CA LEU A 233 8.36 9.49 -16.18
C LEU A 233 9.62 8.67 -16.49
N LEU A 234 9.45 7.46 -17.01
CA LEU A 234 10.57 6.62 -17.45
C LEU A 234 11.36 7.30 -18.58
N ARG A 235 10.67 7.84 -19.59
CA ARG A 235 11.32 8.59 -20.69
C ARG A 235 12.04 9.84 -20.20
N GLU A 236 11.46 10.58 -19.27
CA GLU A 236 12.11 11.76 -18.67
C GLU A 236 13.37 11.38 -17.90
N ARG A 237 13.31 10.31 -17.09
CA ARG A 237 14.47 9.80 -16.37
C ARG A 237 15.58 9.32 -17.31
N GLN A 238 15.23 8.62 -18.39
CA GLN A 238 16.20 8.17 -19.40
C GLN A 238 16.86 9.37 -20.10
N ARG A 239 16.09 10.40 -20.46
CA ARG A 239 16.63 11.64 -21.03
C ARG A 239 17.61 12.31 -20.07
N ALA A 240 17.24 12.45 -18.81
CA ALA A 240 18.11 13.02 -17.79
C ALA A 240 19.42 12.23 -17.62
N LEU A 241 19.37 10.90 -17.63
CA LEU A 241 20.57 10.04 -17.57
C LEU A 241 21.45 10.18 -18.82
N LEU A 242 20.85 10.28 -20.01
CA LEU A 242 21.59 10.52 -21.25
C LEU A 242 22.26 11.90 -21.27
N ASP A 243 21.58 12.93 -20.77
CA ASP A 243 22.16 14.27 -20.67
C ASP A 243 23.30 14.32 -19.64
N GLN A 244 23.16 13.60 -18.51
CA GLN A 244 24.24 13.39 -17.56
C GLN A 244 25.43 12.64 -18.19
N ALA A 245 25.17 11.60 -18.99
CA ALA A 245 26.22 10.88 -19.69
C ALA A 245 26.99 11.79 -20.66
N ARG A 246 26.28 12.69 -21.37
CA ARG A 246 26.88 13.69 -22.25
C ARG A 246 27.72 14.72 -21.49
N SER A 247 27.26 15.21 -20.33
CA SER A 247 28.04 16.14 -19.52
C SER A 247 29.32 15.48 -18.99
N LEU A 248 29.23 14.25 -18.50
CA LEU A 248 30.38 13.47 -18.05
C LEU A 248 31.38 13.19 -19.18
N PHE A 249 30.89 12.94 -20.39
CA PHE A 249 31.73 12.79 -21.57
C PHE A 249 32.46 14.10 -21.90
N ALA A 250 31.77 15.25 -21.85
CA ALA A 250 32.39 16.56 -22.06
C ALA A 250 33.46 16.89 -21.00
N GLU A 251 33.27 16.44 -19.76
CA GLU A 251 34.24 16.55 -18.67
C GLU A 251 35.42 15.56 -18.76
N ARG A 252 35.50 14.74 -19.82
CA ARG A 252 36.50 13.66 -20.01
C ARG A 252 36.44 12.55 -18.95
N ARG A 253 35.32 12.42 -18.25
CA ARG A 253 35.09 11.34 -17.27
C ARG A 253 34.47 10.12 -17.97
N PHE A 254 35.23 9.53 -18.89
CA PHE A 254 34.74 8.51 -19.81
C PHE A 254 34.19 7.24 -19.15
N GLU A 255 34.84 6.76 -18.07
CA GLU A 255 34.35 5.58 -17.34
C GLU A 255 33.01 5.84 -16.64
N GLN A 256 32.78 7.06 -16.14
CA GLN A 256 31.50 7.43 -15.52
C GLN A 256 30.41 7.62 -16.57
N ALA A 257 30.74 8.24 -17.70
CA ALA A 257 29.85 8.34 -18.85
C ALA A 257 29.43 6.94 -19.34
N ARG A 258 30.37 5.98 -19.41
CA ARG A 258 30.07 4.59 -19.78
C ARG A 258 29.07 3.93 -18.84
N LYS A 259 29.25 4.10 -17.53
CA LYS A 259 28.33 3.59 -16.50
C LYS A 259 26.93 4.19 -16.64
N ALA A 260 26.82 5.50 -16.88
CA ALA A 260 25.53 6.16 -17.10
C ALA A 260 24.83 5.63 -18.37
N CYS A 261 25.57 5.40 -19.46
CA CYS A 261 25.03 4.76 -20.66
C CYS A 261 24.59 3.30 -20.40
N ASP A 262 25.34 2.54 -19.60
CA ASP A 262 24.98 1.17 -19.23
C ASP A 262 23.67 1.13 -18.41
N GLU A 263 23.43 2.11 -17.55
CA GLU A 263 22.15 2.24 -16.82
C GLU A 263 20.97 2.49 -17.78
N VAL A 264 21.16 3.34 -18.79
CA VAL A 264 20.15 3.56 -19.83
C VAL A 264 19.89 2.30 -20.65
N LEU A 265 20.95 1.56 -21.02
CA LEU A 265 20.84 0.32 -21.80
C LEU A 265 20.21 -0.84 -21.01
N ARG A 266 20.35 -0.86 -19.67
CA ARG A 266 19.61 -1.82 -18.82
C ARG A 266 18.11 -1.58 -18.85
N CYS A 267 17.70 -0.30 -18.90
CA CYS A 267 16.29 0.05 -19.04
C CYS A 267 15.77 -0.15 -20.47
N GLU A 268 16.56 0.24 -21.47
CA GLU A 268 16.23 0.09 -22.89
C GLU A 268 17.41 -0.47 -23.69
N PRO A 269 17.48 -1.81 -23.88
CA PRO A 269 18.58 -2.45 -24.59
C PRO A 269 18.76 -2.00 -26.05
N GLY A 270 17.70 -1.47 -26.67
CA GLY A 270 17.68 -1.01 -28.06
C GLY A 270 18.02 0.48 -28.26
N ASN A 271 18.40 1.22 -27.22
CA ASN A 271 18.67 2.65 -27.36
C ASN A 271 19.99 2.92 -28.11
N ALA A 272 19.86 3.33 -29.38
CA ALA A 272 20.99 3.60 -30.26
C ALA A 272 21.88 4.77 -29.80
N GLN A 273 21.31 5.77 -29.11
CA GLN A 273 22.11 6.91 -28.63
C GLN A 273 22.99 6.51 -27.45
N ALA A 274 22.44 5.71 -26.52
CA ALA A 274 23.18 5.21 -25.37
C ALA A 274 24.31 4.26 -25.80
N SER A 275 24.05 3.36 -26.77
CA SER A 275 25.08 2.45 -27.29
C SER A 275 26.20 3.18 -28.01
N ALA A 276 25.87 4.14 -28.89
CA ALA A 276 26.86 4.94 -29.60
C ALA A 276 27.72 5.78 -28.63
N LEU A 277 27.10 6.44 -27.65
CA LEU A 277 27.83 7.24 -26.66
C LEU A 277 28.72 6.38 -25.76
N ARG A 278 28.28 5.16 -25.41
CA ARG A 278 29.08 4.18 -24.66
C ARG A 278 30.33 3.76 -25.43
N GLU A 279 30.20 3.48 -26.72
CA GLU A 279 31.32 3.10 -27.58
C GLU A 279 32.31 4.25 -27.75
N GLN A 280 31.80 5.46 -28.04
CA GLN A 280 32.62 6.68 -28.09
C GLN A 280 33.38 6.93 -26.79
N ALA A 281 32.74 6.74 -25.63
CA ALA A 281 33.39 6.87 -24.33
C ALA A 281 34.48 5.80 -24.12
N ALA A 282 34.25 4.57 -24.56
CA ALA A 282 35.24 3.49 -24.44
C ALA A 282 36.47 3.74 -25.31
N ASP A 283 36.27 4.22 -26.54
CA ASP A 283 37.38 4.55 -27.45
C ASP A 283 38.18 5.74 -26.92
N ALA A 284 37.50 6.81 -26.49
CA ALA A 284 38.15 7.97 -25.88
C ALA A 284 38.96 7.57 -24.63
N ALA A 285 38.39 6.78 -23.72
CA ALA A 285 39.09 6.27 -22.53
C ALA A 285 40.36 5.47 -22.91
N ARG A 286 40.27 4.63 -23.94
CA ARG A 286 41.40 3.84 -24.43
C ARG A 286 42.50 4.73 -24.99
N THR A 287 42.14 5.73 -25.80
CA THR A 287 43.13 6.66 -26.37
C THR A 287 43.85 7.47 -25.29
N GLU A 288 43.13 7.94 -24.27
CA GLU A 288 43.76 8.64 -23.14
C GLU A 288 44.64 7.72 -22.30
N ALA A 289 44.21 6.49 -22.04
CA ALA A 289 45.02 5.50 -21.33
C ALA A 289 46.33 5.19 -22.08
N ILE A 290 46.28 5.04 -23.41
CA ILE A 290 47.46 4.84 -24.26
C ILE A 290 48.35 6.08 -24.20
N ALA A 291 47.79 7.28 -24.36
CA ALA A 291 48.56 8.53 -24.32
C ALA A 291 49.25 8.72 -22.96
N HIS A 292 48.54 8.45 -21.86
CA HIS A 292 49.09 8.49 -20.52
C HIS A 292 50.21 7.45 -20.33
N ALA A 293 50.00 6.20 -20.78
CA ALA A 293 51.03 5.16 -20.68
C ALA A 293 52.31 5.51 -21.47
N LEU A 294 52.16 6.08 -22.68
CA LEU A 294 53.29 6.56 -23.47
C LEU A 294 53.99 7.73 -22.78
N SER A 295 53.24 8.71 -22.26
CA SER A 295 53.81 9.85 -21.52
C SER A 295 54.56 9.40 -20.27
N SER A 296 54.02 8.45 -19.51
CA SER A 296 54.66 7.89 -18.33
C SER A 296 55.93 7.14 -18.69
N ARG A 297 55.88 6.29 -19.73
CA ARG A 297 57.05 5.58 -20.23
C ARG A 297 58.15 6.54 -20.68
N ASP A 298 57.80 7.59 -21.42
CA ASP A 298 58.77 8.58 -21.89
C ASP A 298 59.35 9.40 -20.72
N ALA A 299 58.55 9.71 -19.70
CA ALA A 299 59.01 10.36 -18.48
C ALA A 299 59.95 9.46 -17.66
N GLU A 300 59.63 8.16 -17.53
CA GLU A 300 60.48 7.16 -16.90
C GLU A 300 61.79 6.98 -17.67
N ALA A 301 61.73 6.85 -19.00
CA ALA A 301 62.91 6.74 -19.84
C ALA A 301 63.84 7.96 -19.68
N ARG A 302 63.28 9.17 -19.60
CA ARG A 302 64.04 10.40 -19.31
C ARG A 302 64.69 10.33 -17.93
N ARG A 303 63.94 9.94 -16.89
CA ARG A 303 64.50 9.77 -15.54
C ARG A 303 65.65 8.77 -15.52
N CYS A 304 65.49 7.62 -16.16
CA CYS A 304 66.55 6.62 -16.25
C CYS A 304 67.79 7.16 -16.97
N LEU A 305 67.61 7.94 -18.05
CA LEU A 305 68.72 8.59 -18.74
C LEU A 305 69.40 9.65 -17.87
N ASP A 306 68.64 10.46 -17.15
CA ASP A 306 69.17 11.47 -16.22
C ASP A 306 69.97 10.79 -15.08
N GLU A 307 69.48 9.66 -14.57
CA GLU A 307 70.18 8.85 -13.57
C GLU A 307 71.47 8.22 -14.13
N LEU A 308 71.41 7.63 -15.32
CA LEU A 308 72.58 7.05 -15.99
C LEU A 308 73.64 8.12 -16.28
N THR A 309 73.23 9.29 -16.76
CA THR A 309 74.16 10.41 -17.01
C THR A 309 74.75 10.94 -15.70
N ALA A 310 73.98 10.99 -14.61
CA ALA A 310 74.50 11.32 -13.28
C ALA A 310 75.51 10.29 -12.72
N CYS A 311 75.38 9.01 -13.09
CA CYS A 311 76.36 7.96 -12.73
C CYS A 311 77.62 7.99 -13.59
N LEU A 312 77.49 8.35 -14.87
CA LEU A 312 78.61 8.43 -15.83
C LEU A 312 79.46 9.70 -15.63
N THR A 313 78.89 10.75 -15.04
CA THR A 313 79.62 11.94 -14.65
C THR A 313 80.40 11.68 -13.36
N VAL A 314 81.72 11.84 -13.39
CA VAL A 314 82.54 11.71 -12.18
C VAL A 314 82.16 12.83 -11.22
N GLN A 315 81.58 12.45 -10.07
CA GLN A 315 81.16 13.41 -9.06
C GLN A 315 82.38 13.96 -8.33
N ASN A 316 82.87 15.11 -8.79
CA ASN A 316 84.02 15.80 -8.19
C ASN A 316 83.61 16.81 -7.10
N GLU A 317 82.31 17.03 -6.90
CA GLU A 317 81.77 17.98 -5.94
C GLU A 317 81.33 17.26 -4.65
N ILE A 318 81.59 17.90 -3.50
CA ILE A 318 81.08 17.42 -2.20
C ILE A 318 79.56 17.52 -2.25
N LEU A 319 78.88 16.37 -2.20
CA LEU A 319 77.42 16.27 -2.14
C LEU A 319 76.89 17.07 -0.95
N SER A 320 76.40 18.29 -1.21
CA SER A 320 75.64 19.06 -0.23
C SER A 320 74.17 18.73 -0.40
N ILE A 321 73.66 17.83 0.46
CA ILE A 321 72.23 17.58 0.51
C ILE A 321 71.57 18.85 1.06
N SER A 322 70.80 19.54 0.22
CA SER A 322 70.05 20.72 0.67
C SER A 322 69.09 20.34 1.79
N ARG A 323 68.88 21.25 2.75
CA ARG A 323 67.98 21.03 3.88
C ARG A 323 66.57 20.63 3.43
N GLU A 324 66.08 21.22 2.35
CA GLU A 324 64.78 20.92 1.75
C GLU A 324 64.71 19.47 1.23
N ARG A 325 65.76 19.00 0.55
CA ARG A 325 65.81 17.61 0.08
C ARG A 325 65.94 16.62 1.24
N LEU A 326 66.62 17.00 2.31
CA LEU A 326 66.66 16.22 3.54
C LEU A 326 65.29 16.14 4.22
N GLU A 327 64.52 17.22 4.19
CA GLU A 327 63.15 17.28 4.71
C GLU A 327 62.16 16.49 3.84
N GLU A 328 62.30 16.51 2.51
CA GLU A 328 61.56 15.62 1.60
C GLU A 328 61.87 14.14 1.85
N LEU A 329 63.15 13.78 1.99
CA LEU A 329 63.59 12.42 2.30
C LEU A 329 63.10 11.98 3.70
N ARG A 330 63.03 12.88 4.67
CA ARG A 330 62.42 12.60 5.99
C ARG A 330 60.89 12.47 5.93
N ARG A 331 60.23 13.25 5.06
CA ARG A 331 58.78 13.18 4.84
C ARG A 331 58.37 11.92 4.08
N ARG A 332 59.26 11.37 3.25
CA ARG A 332 59.17 9.99 2.80
C ARG A 332 59.39 9.08 4.00
N LYS A 333 58.37 8.96 4.85
CA LYS A 333 58.17 7.69 5.57
C LYS A 333 58.12 6.65 4.45
N GLY A 334 59.14 5.80 4.36
CA GLY A 334 59.08 4.66 3.47
C GLY A 334 57.76 3.98 3.77
N GLU A 335 56.85 3.94 2.80
CA GLU A 335 55.67 3.10 2.90
C GLU A 335 56.24 1.70 3.13
N PRO A 336 56.06 1.11 4.31
CA PRO A 336 56.49 -0.25 4.48
C PRO A 336 55.55 -1.06 3.60
N MET A 337 56.06 -1.53 2.47
CA MET A 337 55.26 -2.07 1.36
C MET A 337 54.38 -3.26 1.80
N PHE A 338 54.59 -3.82 3.01
CA PHE A 338 53.80 -4.91 3.59
C PHE A 338 53.74 -4.92 5.14
N ASP A 339 53.94 -3.80 5.84
CA ASP A 339 53.92 -3.76 7.32
C ASP A 339 52.65 -3.08 7.87
N ALA A 340 51.54 -3.20 7.13
CA ALA A 340 50.23 -2.65 7.49
C ALA A 340 49.56 -3.39 8.67
N HIS A 341 50.22 -4.39 9.27
CA HIS A 341 49.70 -5.18 10.39
C HIS A 341 50.63 -5.23 11.62
N LEU A 342 51.61 -4.31 11.72
CA LEU A 342 51.91 -3.78 13.05
C LEU A 342 50.62 -3.10 13.51
N LYS A 343 49.86 -3.80 14.36
CA LYS A 343 48.59 -3.33 14.93
C LYS A 343 48.77 -1.85 15.26
N ALA A 344 48.03 -0.97 14.57
CA ALA A 344 48.07 0.43 14.91
C ALA A 344 47.80 0.50 16.42
N PRO A 345 48.69 1.13 17.21
CA PRO A 345 48.57 1.07 18.66
C PRO A 345 47.16 1.50 19.02
N GLU A 346 46.43 0.62 19.72
CA GLU A 346 45.04 0.90 20.07
C GLU A 346 45.01 2.24 20.84
N PRO A 347 43.95 3.06 20.70
CA PRO A 347 43.93 4.39 21.30
C PRO A 347 44.23 4.41 22.81
N TRP A 348 43.91 3.32 23.52
CA TRP A 348 44.23 3.14 24.94
C TRP A 348 45.73 2.87 25.19
N GLU A 349 46.42 2.13 24.31
CA GLU A 349 47.88 1.89 24.42
C GLU A 349 48.66 3.19 24.25
N GLY A 350 48.19 4.08 23.37
CA GLY A 350 48.74 5.42 23.21
C GLY A 350 48.66 6.23 24.50
N ARG A 351 47.50 6.24 25.17
CA ARG A 351 47.29 6.95 26.44
C ARG A 351 48.19 6.42 27.55
N ILE A 352 48.32 5.09 27.68
CA ILE A 352 49.20 4.50 28.69
C ILE A 352 50.67 4.81 28.40
N ARG A 353 51.09 4.77 27.13
CA ARG A 353 52.45 5.10 26.74
C ARG A 353 52.80 6.56 27.04
N GLU A 354 51.87 7.48 26.78
CA GLU A 354 52.00 8.90 27.15
C GLU A 354 52.05 9.09 28.67
N ALA A 355 51.24 8.34 29.43
CA ALA A 355 51.29 8.36 30.89
C ALA A 355 52.64 7.85 31.45
N LEU A 356 53.24 6.84 30.83
CA LEU A 356 54.56 6.32 31.20
C LEU A 356 55.71 7.31 30.93
N GLU A 357 55.53 8.27 30.03
CA GLU A 357 56.51 9.32 29.74
C GLU A 357 56.46 10.50 30.72
N ARG A 358 55.37 10.62 31.51
CA ARG A 358 55.24 11.68 32.54
C ARG A 358 56.36 11.56 33.57
N ARG A 359 56.90 12.72 33.98
CA ARG A 359 57.95 12.80 35.00
C ARG A 359 57.35 12.83 36.40
N VAL A 360 57.87 11.99 37.29
CA VAL A 360 57.40 11.88 38.68
C VAL A 360 58.60 11.97 39.63
N THR A 361 58.35 12.55 40.80
CA THR A 361 59.29 12.62 41.94
C THR A 361 58.59 12.03 43.15
N PHE A 362 59.16 11.01 43.79
CA PHE A 362 58.60 10.37 44.99
C PHE A 362 59.72 9.78 45.86
N ASP A 363 59.43 9.62 47.15
CA ASP A 363 60.33 9.03 48.14
C ASP A 363 59.57 7.94 48.90
N PHE A 364 59.90 6.67 48.62
CA PHE A 364 59.34 5.52 49.35
C PHE A 364 60.37 5.00 50.34
N VAL A 365 59.98 4.89 51.61
CA VAL A 365 60.78 4.32 52.69
C VAL A 365 60.00 3.14 53.26
N GLU A 366 60.53 1.92 53.08
CA GLU A 366 59.95 0.65 53.56
C GLU A 366 58.45 0.47 53.26
N THR A 367 58.00 0.92 52.09
CA THR A 367 56.58 0.90 51.72
C THR A 367 56.18 -0.43 51.08
N SER A 368 54.94 -0.87 51.33
CA SER A 368 54.42 -2.11 50.76
C SER A 368 54.19 -1.97 49.24
N VAL A 369 54.44 -3.04 48.48
CA VAL A 369 54.25 -3.07 47.02
C VAL A 369 52.84 -2.72 46.56
N PRO A 370 51.73 -3.19 47.19
CA PRO A 370 50.39 -2.80 46.77
C PRO A 370 50.12 -1.29 46.97
N ASP A 371 50.68 -0.68 48.02
CA ASP A 371 50.51 0.75 48.27
C ASP A 371 51.30 1.59 47.26
N VAL A 372 52.52 1.16 46.91
CA VAL A 372 53.35 1.81 45.88
C VAL A 372 52.66 1.78 44.51
N ILE A 373 52.10 0.64 44.11
CA ILE A 373 51.40 0.50 42.83
C ILE A 373 50.11 1.34 42.82
N SER A 374 49.36 1.35 43.91
CA SER A 374 48.16 2.18 44.05
C SER A 374 48.48 3.68 43.97
N PHE A 375 49.59 4.11 44.58
CA PHE A 375 50.07 5.49 44.47
C PHE A 375 50.44 5.84 43.02
N LEU A 376 51.19 4.98 42.34
CA LEU A 376 51.59 5.20 40.95
C LEU A 376 50.38 5.18 39.98
N ALA A 377 49.40 4.32 40.22
CA ALA A 377 48.15 4.29 39.46
C ALA A 377 47.38 5.62 39.58
N ASN A 378 47.28 6.17 40.79
CA ASN A 378 46.62 7.45 41.05
C ASN A 378 47.36 8.65 40.44
N VAL A 379 48.69 8.67 40.50
CA VAL A 379 49.50 9.75 39.92
C VAL A 379 49.49 9.71 38.38
N ALA A 380 49.49 8.51 37.81
CA ALA A 380 49.49 8.30 36.36
C ALA A 380 48.09 8.43 35.72
N ASP A 381 47.03 8.27 36.53
CA ASP A 381 45.64 8.07 36.07
C ASP A 381 45.53 6.87 35.11
N VAL A 382 46.18 5.75 35.49
CA VAL A 382 46.21 4.51 34.71
C VAL A 382 45.93 3.32 35.61
N ASN A 383 45.11 2.38 35.13
CA ASN A 383 44.82 1.15 35.85
C ASN A 383 46.05 0.23 35.88
N MET A 384 46.52 -0.12 37.09
CA MET A 384 47.64 -1.04 37.30
C MET A 384 47.16 -2.26 38.08
N VAL A 385 47.28 -3.45 37.48
CA VAL A 385 46.86 -4.71 38.08
C VAL A 385 48.08 -5.54 38.43
N LEU A 386 48.17 -5.95 39.69
CA LEU A 386 49.21 -6.84 40.18
C LEU A 386 48.67 -8.27 40.28
N ASP A 387 49.46 -9.23 39.81
CA ASP A 387 49.13 -10.65 39.84
C ASP A 387 49.13 -11.18 41.30
N GLY A 388 47.94 -11.52 41.81
CA GLY A 388 47.73 -11.93 43.19
C GLY A 388 48.44 -13.24 43.57
N GLU A 389 48.71 -14.11 42.60
CA GLU A 389 49.45 -15.37 42.84
C GLU A 389 50.96 -15.13 42.91
N ALA A 390 51.47 -14.10 42.21
CA ALA A 390 52.88 -13.74 42.24
C ALA A 390 53.31 -13.12 43.59
N VAL A 391 52.36 -12.57 44.36
CA VAL A 391 52.59 -11.91 45.66
C VAL A 391 52.61 -12.87 46.84
N GLN A 392 52.06 -14.09 46.71
CA GLN A 392 52.04 -15.09 47.78
C GLN A 392 53.45 -15.55 48.22
N GLY A 393 54.48 -15.29 47.42
CA GLY A 393 55.88 -15.62 47.72
C GLY A 393 56.60 -14.68 48.70
N GLY A 394 55.92 -13.65 49.25
CA GLY A 394 56.52 -12.67 50.15
C GLY A 394 57.39 -11.66 49.41
N VAL A 395 56.82 -10.50 49.09
CA VAL A 395 57.55 -9.44 48.37
C VAL A 395 58.25 -8.52 49.38
N PRO A 396 59.57 -8.26 49.25
CA PRO A 396 60.28 -7.38 50.17
C PRO A 396 59.75 -5.92 50.09
N PRO A 397 59.77 -5.18 51.21
CA PRO A 397 59.38 -3.77 51.21
C PRO A 397 60.34 -2.95 50.33
N ILE A 398 59.80 -1.97 49.62
CA ILE A 398 60.57 -1.18 48.65
C ILE A 398 61.01 0.12 49.33
N SER A 399 62.32 0.40 49.28
CA SER A 399 62.86 1.73 49.53
C SER A 399 63.45 2.27 48.24
N LEU A 400 62.85 3.33 47.70
CA LEU A 400 63.28 3.94 46.44
C LEU A 400 62.98 5.44 46.46
N ARG A 401 64.04 6.24 46.30
CA ARG A 401 63.97 7.69 46.10
C ARG A 401 64.22 8.01 44.64
N VAL A 402 63.28 8.71 44.02
CA VAL A 402 63.35 9.09 42.60
C VAL A 402 63.05 10.57 42.46
N GLU A 403 63.97 11.31 41.81
CA GLU A 403 63.79 12.71 41.45
C GLU A 403 63.73 12.86 39.93
N ASN A 404 62.68 13.50 39.41
CA ASN A 404 62.51 13.87 37.99
C ASN A 404 62.73 12.73 36.98
N MET A 405 62.23 11.53 37.27
CA MET A 405 62.34 10.36 36.37
C MET A 405 61.03 10.09 35.64
N THR A 406 61.10 9.48 34.45
CA THR A 406 59.88 9.02 33.76
C THR A 406 59.24 7.88 34.53
N LEU A 407 57.90 7.87 34.57
CA LEU A 407 57.13 6.84 35.24
C LEU A 407 57.48 5.44 34.74
N GLY A 408 57.70 5.27 33.43
CA GLY A 408 58.12 3.98 32.86
C GLY A 408 59.48 3.50 33.36
N ALA A 409 60.45 4.40 33.55
CA ALA A 409 61.74 4.05 34.13
C ALA A 409 61.61 3.73 35.63
N ALA A 410 60.79 4.50 36.36
CA ALA A 410 60.48 4.26 37.77
C ALA A 410 59.82 2.89 37.99
N LEU A 411 58.82 2.56 37.18
CA LEU A 411 58.14 1.28 37.20
C LEU A 411 59.10 0.14 36.85
N ASN A 412 59.98 0.31 35.86
CA ASN A 412 60.98 -0.69 35.51
C ASN A 412 61.97 -0.94 36.67
N TRP A 413 62.41 0.10 37.38
CA TRP A 413 63.26 -0.06 38.56
C TRP A 413 62.55 -0.78 39.71
N ILE A 414 61.28 -0.43 39.98
CA ILE A 414 60.44 -1.12 40.96
C ILE A 414 60.29 -2.60 40.57
N CYS A 415 59.96 -2.88 39.31
CA CYS A 415 59.85 -4.22 38.75
C CYS A 415 61.16 -5.03 38.93
N LYS A 416 62.33 -4.42 38.73
CA LYS A 416 63.63 -5.07 38.95
C LYS A 416 63.88 -5.44 40.40
N LEU A 417 63.50 -4.57 41.36
CA LEU A 417 63.68 -4.84 42.79
C LEU A 417 62.82 -6.01 43.28
N ILE A 418 61.62 -6.18 42.70
CA ILE A 418 60.68 -7.27 43.05
C ILE A 418 60.79 -8.51 42.15
N GLY A 419 61.59 -8.45 41.07
CA GLY A 419 61.74 -9.54 40.09
C GLY A 419 60.56 -9.71 39.12
N PHE A 420 59.76 -8.66 38.91
CA PHE A 420 58.60 -8.68 38.01
C PHE A 420 58.93 -7.99 36.69
N ARG A 421 58.04 -8.12 35.71
CA ARG A 421 58.02 -7.34 34.46
C ARG A 421 56.59 -6.85 34.21
N PHE A 422 56.46 -5.68 33.61
CA PHE A 422 55.16 -5.12 33.24
C PHE A 422 54.83 -5.41 31.77
N SER A 423 53.54 -5.62 31.46
CA SER A 423 53.02 -5.74 30.10
C SER A 423 51.69 -4.99 29.96
N LEU A 424 51.40 -4.46 28.78
CA LEU A 424 50.15 -3.75 28.49
C LEU A 424 49.08 -4.77 28.05
N ARG A 425 47.99 -4.90 28.81
CA ARG A 425 46.88 -5.82 28.49
C ARG A 425 45.56 -5.24 28.97
N ASP A 426 44.51 -5.42 28.18
CA ASP A 426 43.12 -5.11 28.56
C ASP A 426 42.96 -3.73 29.23
N GLU A 427 43.50 -2.69 28.59
CA GLU A 427 43.47 -1.30 29.08
C GLU A 427 44.17 -1.03 30.42
N ALA A 428 45.01 -1.97 30.88
CA ALA A 428 45.75 -1.86 32.13
C ALA A 428 47.23 -2.25 31.98
N ILE A 429 48.04 -1.82 32.96
CA ILE A 429 49.42 -2.28 33.13
C ILE A 429 49.39 -3.52 34.03
N PHE A 430 49.74 -4.67 33.48
CA PHE A 430 49.78 -5.95 34.18
C PHE A 430 51.20 -6.24 34.69
N LEU A 431 51.34 -6.47 36.00
CA LEU A 431 52.62 -6.73 36.69
C LEU A 431 52.68 -8.19 37.16
N SER A 432 53.61 -8.99 36.61
CA SER A 432 53.79 -10.40 37.00
C SER A 432 55.25 -10.86 36.79
N LYS A 433 55.56 -12.11 37.17
CA LYS A 433 56.86 -12.76 36.96
C LYS A 433 57.11 -13.01 35.46
N PRO A 434 58.37 -12.95 34.99
CA PRO A 434 58.70 -13.04 33.56
C PRO A 434 58.30 -14.38 32.92
N GLU A 435 58.22 -15.47 33.70
CA GLU A 435 57.79 -16.81 33.25
C GLU A 435 56.32 -16.86 32.85
N ARG A 436 55.49 -15.97 33.39
CA ARG A 436 54.02 -15.98 33.23
C ARG A 436 53.51 -14.91 32.29
N ILE A 437 54.39 -14.12 31.70
CA ILE A 437 54.05 -13.15 30.66
C ILE A 437 54.17 -13.89 29.32
N PRO A 438 53.06 -14.31 28.66
CA PRO A 438 53.17 -14.81 27.30
C PRO A 438 53.82 -13.74 26.43
N SER A 439 54.94 -14.08 25.80
CA SER A 439 55.53 -13.26 24.75
C SER A 439 54.49 -13.10 23.65
N ALA A 440 54.18 -11.87 23.24
CA ALA A 440 53.32 -11.65 22.10
C ALA A 440 54.02 -12.21 20.85
N THR A 441 53.66 -13.42 20.44
CA THR A 441 54.18 -13.98 19.19
C THR A 441 53.41 -13.36 18.04
N VAL A 442 54.10 -12.60 17.20
CA VAL A 442 53.51 -11.91 16.05
C VAL A 442 53.72 -12.76 14.79
N MET A 443 52.67 -12.94 14.01
CA MET A 443 52.76 -13.59 12.70
C MET A 443 53.32 -12.59 11.69
N ARG A 444 54.48 -12.89 11.11
CA ARG A 444 55.07 -12.13 10.00
C ARG A 444 54.89 -12.90 8.71
N ILE A 445 54.40 -12.25 7.68
CA ILE A 445 54.21 -12.84 6.35
C ILE A 445 55.35 -12.34 5.46
N TYR A 446 56.08 -13.28 4.87
CA TYR A 446 57.16 -13.02 3.91
C TYR A 446 56.71 -13.44 2.51
N ASP A 447 56.99 -12.61 1.51
CA ASP A 447 56.86 -13.00 0.11
C ASP A 447 58.12 -13.78 -0.30
N ILE A 448 57.95 -15.06 -0.60
CA ILE A 448 59.02 -15.96 -1.05
C ILE A 448 58.84 -16.36 -2.52
N THR A 449 58.07 -15.56 -3.27
CA THR A 449 57.80 -15.79 -4.68
C THR A 449 59.08 -15.90 -5.50
N ASP A 450 60.08 -15.05 -5.23
CA ASP A 450 61.37 -15.07 -5.94
C ASP A 450 62.16 -16.39 -5.75
N LEU A 451 62.00 -17.03 -4.60
CA LEU A 451 62.65 -18.30 -4.28
C LEU A 451 61.88 -19.52 -4.81
N THR A 452 60.59 -19.36 -5.10
CA THR A 452 59.68 -20.45 -5.51
C THR A 452 59.29 -20.39 -6.99
N MET A 453 59.53 -19.25 -7.65
CA MET A 453 59.31 -19.10 -9.09
C MET A 453 60.49 -19.65 -9.90
N GLU A 454 60.18 -20.37 -10.96
CA GLU A 454 61.15 -20.72 -11.98
C GLU A 454 61.58 -19.44 -12.73
N ILE A 455 62.85 -19.04 -12.60
CA ILE A 455 63.41 -17.96 -13.42
C ILE A 455 63.39 -18.42 -14.87
N LYS A 456 62.43 -17.90 -15.65
CA LYS A 456 62.32 -18.21 -17.07
C LYS A 456 63.50 -17.59 -17.82
N ASN A 457 64.40 -18.45 -18.31
CA ASN A 457 65.48 -18.02 -19.17
C ASN A 457 64.93 -17.72 -20.56
N PHE A 458 64.83 -16.44 -20.93
CA PHE A 458 64.32 -16.04 -22.24
C PHE A 458 65.41 -16.25 -23.30
N LYS A 459 65.34 -17.34 -24.07
CA LYS A 459 66.22 -17.53 -25.24
C LYS A 459 65.97 -16.37 -26.22
N GLY A 460 67.04 -15.63 -26.55
CA GLY A 460 66.96 -14.58 -27.56
C GLY A 460 66.50 -15.15 -28.90
N ARG A 461 65.59 -14.46 -29.60
CA ARG A 461 65.20 -14.84 -30.97
C ARG A 461 66.44 -14.80 -31.85
N GLN A 462 66.98 -15.96 -32.21
CA GLN A 462 67.93 -16.04 -33.30
C GLN A 462 67.17 -15.72 -34.59
N ARG A 463 67.24 -14.47 -35.03
CA ARG A 463 66.81 -14.07 -36.37
C ARG A 463 67.74 -14.80 -37.34
N ALA A 464 67.23 -15.81 -38.04
CA ALA A 464 67.87 -16.28 -39.25
C ALA A 464 67.92 -15.09 -40.22
N LEU A 465 69.12 -14.58 -40.51
CA LEU A 465 69.35 -13.78 -41.71
C LEU A 465 69.08 -14.73 -42.89
N ALA A 466 67.86 -14.67 -43.42
CA ALA A 466 67.52 -15.38 -44.63
C ALA A 466 68.23 -14.68 -45.81
N THR A 467 69.31 -15.30 -46.28
CA THR A 467 69.87 -15.04 -47.60
C THR A 467 68.90 -15.55 -48.67
N ASP A 468 68.49 -14.60 -49.52
CA ASP A 468 67.97 -14.71 -50.88
C ASP A 468 67.85 -16.14 -51.46
N SER A 469 66.64 -16.70 -51.44
CA SER A 469 66.11 -17.56 -52.51
C SER A 469 64.61 -17.84 -52.31
N GLY A 470 63.80 -17.18 -53.13
CA GLY A 470 62.56 -17.71 -53.72
C GLY A 470 61.48 -18.28 -52.79
N ILE A 471 60.48 -17.44 -52.48
CA ILE A 471 59.15 -17.91 -52.07
C ILE A 471 58.38 -18.35 -53.33
N GLY A 472 58.01 -19.63 -53.38
CA GLY A 472 57.04 -20.21 -54.33
C GLY A 472 56.05 -21.10 -53.58
N PRO A 473 54.75 -21.10 -53.94
CA PRO A 473 53.70 -21.68 -53.11
C PRO A 473 53.49 -23.18 -53.38
N ALA A 474 52.92 -23.86 -52.37
CA ALA A 474 52.41 -25.23 -52.36
C ALA A 474 53.45 -26.35 -52.19
N GLY A 475 53.42 -26.99 -51.02
CA GLY A 475 54.22 -28.17 -50.69
C GLY A 475 54.11 -28.50 -49.21
N GLU A 476 53.06 -29.22 -48.86
CA GLU A 476 52.76 -29.75 -47.54
C GLU A 476 53.87 -30.68 -47.03
N GLY A 477 54.26 -30.48 -45.76
CA GLY A 477 54.77 -31.57 -44.91
C GLY A 477 56.24 -31.94 -45.01
N SER A 478 57.16 -31.07 -44.56
CA SER A 478 58.30 -31.45 -43.71
C SER A 478 59.05 -30.18 -43.29
N ASN A 479 59.51 -30.11 -42.04
CA ASN A 479 60.39 -29.07 -41.46
C ASN A 479 59.74 -27.96 -40.61
N LEU A 480 58.49 -28.13 -40.13
CA LEU A 480 57.98 -27.31 -38.99
C LEU A 480 58.06 -28.05 -37.65
N ARG A 481 58.31 -29.36 -37.64
CA ARG A 481 58.30 -30.16 -36.40
C ARG A 481 59.59 -30.07 -35.59
N ASP A 482 60.72 -29.74 -36.21
CA ASP A 482 62.00 -29.50 -35.51
C ASP A 482 62.07 -28.10 -34.85
N PHE A 483 61.11 -27.21 -35.11
CA PHE A 483 61.02 -25.92 -34.42
C PHE A 483 60.37 -26.01 -33.02
N PHE A 484 59.74 -27.15 -32.68
CA PHE A 484 58.97 -27.34 -31.44
C PHE A 484 59.48 -28.52 -30.59
N ARG A 485 60.67 -29.06 -30.88
CA ARG A 485 61.24 -30.13 -30.07
C ARG A 485 61.84 -29.52 -28.80
N ASP A 486 61.09 -29.65 -27.70
CA ASP A 486 61.62 -29.47 -26.34
C ASP A 486 62.59 -30.63 -26.08
N ASP A 487 63.90 -30.35 -26.19
CA ASP A 487 64.91 -31.21 -25.57
C ASP A 487 64.85 -30.95 -24.06
N GLU A 488 64.26 -31.89 -23.32
CA GLU A 488 64.24 -31.93 -21.87
C GLU A 488 65.64 -32.29 -21.33
N GLU A 489 66.52 -31.29 -21.24
CA GLU A 489 67.67 -31.39 -20.33
C GLU A 489 67.16 -31.34 -18.87
N GLU A 490 67.71 -32.21 -18.02
CA GLU A 490 67.34 -32.37 -16.60
C GLU A 490 67.40 -31.03 -15.87
N ARG A 491 66.22 -30.47 -15.61
CA ARG A 491 66.02 -29.16 -14.96
C ARG A 491 66.13 -29.33 -13.44
N GLU A 492 66.95 -28.51 -12.78
CA GLU A 492 66.89 -28.35 -11.33
C GLU A 492 65.57 -27.67 -10.97
N LYS A 493 64.64 -28.43 -10.38
CA LYS A 493 63.33 -27.91 -9.96
C LYS A 493 63.53 -27.01 -8.74
N PRO A 494 62.96 -25.79 -8.71
CA PRO A 494 63.03 -24.95 -7.51
C PRO A 494 62.35 -25.63 -6.32
N MET A 495 62.81 -25.32 -5.12
CA MET A 495 62.24 -25.87 -3.88
C MET A 495 60.76 -25.49 -3.75
N SER A 496 59.90 -26.49 -3.50
CA SER A 496 58.47 -26.26 -3.26
C SER A 496 58.26 -25.53 -1.93
N GLY A 497 57.17 -24.77 -1.80
CA GLY A 497 56.83 -24.05 -0.56
C GLY A 497 56.74 -24.95 0.67
N SER A 498 56.39 -26.22 0.51
CA SER A 498 56.41 -27.22 1.59
C SER A 498 57.82 -27.65 1.99
N GLN A 499 58.74 -27.81 1.04
CA GLN A 499 60.15 -28.12 1.30
C GLN A 499 60.85 -26.96 2.00
N MET A 500 60.48 -25.73 1.67
CA MET A 500 60.99 -24.54 2.34
C MET A 500 60.55 -24.48 3.82
N ILE A 501 59.33 -24.91 4.15
CA ILE A 501 58.86 -25.01 5.54
C ILE A 501 59.69 -26.01 6.33
N GLU A 502 59.99 -27.17 5.73
CA GLU A 502 60.80 -28.22 6.36
C GLU A 502 62.24 -27.76 6.58
N PHE A 503 62.83 -27.09 5.58
CA PHE A 503 64.14 -26.46 5.70
C PHE A 503 64.19 -25.43 6.85
N LEU A 504 63.19 -24.56 6.94
CA LEU A 504 63.14 -23.54 7.99
C LEU A 504 62.99 -24.13 9.39
N ARG A 505 62.22 -25.22 9.56
CA ARG A 505 62.13 -25.94 10.84
C ARG A 505 63.47 -26.52 11.28
N HIS A 506 64.27 -26.97 10.32
CA HIS A 506 65.59 -27.55 10.62
C HIS A 506 66.63 -26.45 10.93
N VAL A 507 66.58 -25.31 10.25
CA VAL A 507 67.60 -24.26 10.37
C VAL A 507 67.31 -23.26 11.49
N VAL A 508 66.04 -22.94 11.74
CA VAL A 508 65.63 -21.91 12.70
C VAL A 508 65.10 -22.56 13.97
N GLY A 509 65.93 -22.61 15.02
CA GLY A 509 65.52 -22.98 16.39
C GLY A 509 64.76 -24.31 16.51
N PRO A 510 65.42 -25.47 16.37
CA PRO A 510 64.76 -26.79 16.29
C PRO A 510 63.82 -27.11 17.45
N ASP A 511 64.14 -26.61 18.65
CA ASP A 511 63.41 -26.89 19.91
C ASP A 511 62.26 -25.89 20.18
N GLY A 512 62.03 -24.92 19.30
CA GLY A 512 61.11 -23.79 19.52
C GLY A 512 59.71 -23.93 18.92
N TRP A 513 59.46 -24.99 18.14
CA TRP A 513 58.22 -25.20 17.40
C TRP A 513 57.30 -26.15 18.17
N GLY A 514 56.08 -25.72 18.54
CA GLY A 514 55.14 -26.59 19.27
C GLY A 514 54.32 -25.96 20.40
N THR A 515 54.06 -24.65 20.40
CA THR A 515 53.10 -24.08 21.35
C THR A 515 51.75 -23.85 20.67
N GLU A 516 50.82 -24.77 20.96
CA GLU A 516 49.40 -24.69 20.61
C GLU A 516 48.82 -23.40 21.19
N ASP A 517 48.60 -22.39 20.33
CA ASP A 517 47.52 -21.41 20.45
C ASP A 517 47.66 -20.30 19.40
N GLY A 518 46.61 -20.12 18.60
CA GLY A 518 46.43 -18.94 17.74
C GLY A 518 45.93 -19.23 16.32
N MET A 519 44.72 -19.79 16.16
CA MET A 519 44.13 -20.13 14.86
C MET A 519 42.72 -19.55 14.64
N ASP A 520 42.53 -18.26 14.91
CA ASP A 520 41.30 -17.55 14.50
C ASP A 520 41.53 -16.31 13.63
N ARG A 521 42.78 -15.90 13.36
CA ARG A 521 43.07 -14.61 12.68
C ARG A 521 43.43 -14.69 11.19
N VAL A 522 43.77 -15.86 10.66
CA VAL A 522 44.11 -16.02 9.22
C VAL A 522 42.86 -16.07 8.33
N ARG A 523 41.69 -16.38 8.90
CA ARG A 523 40.43 -16.55 8.16
C ARG A 523 39.84 -15.25 7.57
N GLN A 524 40.30 -14.07 7.99
CA GLN A 524 39.66 -12.79 7.66
C GLN A 524 40.49 -11.90 6.71
N VAL A 525 41.77 -12.19 6.49
CA VAL A 525 42.69 -11.28 5.76
C VAL A 525 42.68 -11.53 4.25
N VAL A 526 42.34 -12.74 3.81
CA VAL A 526 42.20 -13.06 2.38
C VAL A 526 40.74 -13.38 2.11
N GLY A 527 40.01 -12.44 1.52
CA GLY A 527 38.61 -12.63 1.12
C GLY A 527 38.49 -13.71 0.04
N LEU A 528 38.55 -14.98 0.44
CA LEU A 528 38.48 -16.15 -0.44
C LEU A 528 37.02 -16.61 -0.60
N PRO A 529 36.57 -16.91 -1.83
CA PRO A 529 35.29 -17.58 -2.07
C PRO A 529 35.28 -18.99 -1.45
N ALA A 530 34.10 -19.45 -1.04
CA ALA A 530 33.92 -20.63 -0.18
C ALA A 530 34.36 -21.98 -0.78
N GLU A 531 34.71 -22.03 -2.07
CA GLU A 531 34.98 -23.26 -2.83
C GLU A 531 36.45 -23.73 -2.78
N GLU A 532 37.39 -22.88 -2.36
CA GLU A 532 38.84 -23.21 -2.25
C GLU A 532 39.28 -23.52 -0.79
N ARG A 533 38.37 -24.03 0.05
CA ARG A 533 38.68 -24.40 1.44
C ARG A 533 39.39 -25.77 1.48
N PRO A 534 40.62 -25.89 2.02
CA PRO A 534 41.20 -27.21 2.27
C PRO A 534 40.34 -27.95 3.30
N GLY A 535 40.11 -29.25 3.05
CA GLY A 535 39.23 -30.11 3.85
C GLY A 535 39.65 -30.18 5.32
N LYS A 536 38.66 -30.37 6.20
CA LYS A 536 38.82 -30.59 7.64
C LYS A 536 39.76 -31.79 7.87
N GLY A 537 41.03 -31.57 8.20
CA GLY A 537 41.90 -32.68 8.59
C GLY A 537 43.41 -32.49 8.50
N GLN A 538 43.98 -31.28 8.56
CA GLN A 538 45.43 -31.12 8.71
C GLN A 538 45.75 -30.32 9.97
N GLU A 539 46.62 -30.91 10.78
CA GLU A 539 47.10 -30.42 12.07
C GLU A 539 47.75 -29.03 11.94
N LEU A 540 47.56 -28.23 12.98
CA LEU A 540 47.82 -26.79 13.03
C LEU A 540 49.33 -26.52 13.09
N LEU A 541 49.93 -26.06 11.98
CA LEU A 541 51.38 -25.77 11.90
C LEU A 541 51.68 -24.28 12.16
N ASP A 542 52.75 -24.01 12.93
CA ASP A 542 53.33 -22.67 13.23
C ASP A 542 53.86 -21.90 11.98
N LEU A 543 53.82 -22.54 10.80
CA LEU A 543 54.27 -22.05 9.51
C LEU A 543 53.20 -22.36 8.46
N VAL A 544 52.78 -21.36 7.67
CA VAL A 544 51.76 -21.53 6.63
C VAL A 544 52.30 -21.00 5.31
N SER A 545 52.31 -21.82 4.25
CA SER A 545 52.52 -21.34 2.88
C SER A 545 51.20 -21.23 2.14
N ILE A 546 50.99 -20.11 1.44
CA ILE A 546 49.78 -19.88 0.63
C ILE A 546 50.22 -19.39 -0.75
N VAL A 547 49.71 -20.04 -1.80
CA VAL A 547 49.92 -19.62 -3.18
C VAL A 547 48.65 -18.90 -3.66
N VAL A 548 48.76 -17.61 -3.97
CA VAL A 548 47.64 -16.80 -4.48
C VAL A 548 48.11 -16.04 -5.72
N GLY A 549 47.43 -16.25 -6.85
CA GLY A 549 47.71 -15.49 -8.09
C GLY A 549 49.13 -15.66 -8.64
N GLY A 550 49.76 -16.81 -8.42
CA GLY A 550 51.14 -17.09 -8.86
C GLY A 550 52.23 -16.53 -7.95
N ARG A 551 51.87 -15.97 -6.80
CA ARG A 551 52.80 -15.58 -5.73
C ARG A 551 52.74 -16.54 -4.57
N THR A 552 53.88 -16.84 -3.96
CA THR A 552 54.00 -17.73 -2.81
C THR A 552 54.34 -16.92 -1.56
N PHE A 553 53.45 -16.96 -0.58
CA PHE A 553 53.62 -16.29 0.71
C PHE A 553 53.89 -17.32 1.80
N LEU A 554 54.78 -16.96 2.73
CA LEU A 554 55.10 -17.75 3.91
C LEU A 554 54.80 -16.95 5.18
N GLY A 555 53.82 -17.39 5.95
CA GLY A 555 53.54 -16.90 7.29
C GLY A 555 54.42 -17.62 8.33
N VAL A 556 55.20 -16.87 9.08
CA VAL A 556 56.08 -17.35 10.16
C VAL A 556 55.64 -16.71 11.49
N LYS A 557 55.36 -17.52 12.51
CA LYS A 557 55.15 -17.04 13.88
C LYS A 557 56.51 -16.68 14.49
N SER A 558 56.74 -15.42 14.84
CA SER A 558 58.02 -14.93 15.38
C SER A 558 57.80 -14.27 16.73
N ARG A 559 58.70 -14.52 17.69
CA ARG A 559 58.74 -13.76 18.95
C ARG A 559 59.33 -12.38 18.66
N GLU A 560 58.70 -11.32 19.18
CA GLU A 560 59.30 -9.96 19.16
C GLU A 560 60.50 -9.83 20.10
#